data_AF-A0A2U1TAW8-F1
#
_entry.id   AF-A0A2U1TAW8-F1
#
_cell.length_a   1.000
_cell.length_b   1.000
_cell.length_c   1.000
_cell.angle_alpha   90.00
_cell.angle_beta   90.00
_cell.angle_gamma   90.00
#
_symmetry.space_group_name_H-M   'P 1'
#
loop_
_entity.id
_entity.type
_entity.pdbx_description
1 polymer ?
#
loop_
_entity_poly.entity_id
_entity_poly.type
_entity_poly.pdbx_seq_one_letter_code
_entity_poly.pdbx_strand_id
1 'polypeptide(L)'
;MLEDSHEQVSAATVERAMCVAELTAILLGGDNVPFESSISMRLFNRRQRRALAARDGGCMFPGCDRPVSWTEAHHIVPWKTSKKTQVIDGILLCRHHHMLVHNNGWVIVRRVAEYYLVPPASIDPERNEILLESKSALMRARKRAGAPSERGAATIPPG
;
A
#
# COMPACT_ATOMS: atom_id res chain seq x y z
N MET A 1 48.81 -22.53 6.60
CA MET A 1 48.53 -23.02 5.24
C MET A 1 47.01 -23.02 5.13
N LEU A 2 46.47 -21.99 4.46
CA LEU A 2 45.03 -21.74 4.32
C LEU A 2 44.57 -22.48 3.05
N GLU A 3 43.71 -23.49 3.19
CA GLU A 3 43.01 -24.08 2.05
C GLU A 3 41.65 -23.41 1.91
N ASP A 4 41.51 -22.74 0.77
CA ASP A 4 40.41 -21.90 0.33
C ASP A 4 39.30 -22.78 -0.26
N SER A 5 38.31 -23.16 0.55
CA SER A 5 37.10 -23.81 0.06
C SER A 5 36.09 -22.73 -0.36
N HIS A 6 36.18 -22.32 -1.62
CA HIS A 6 35.21 -21.47 -2.30
C HIS A 6 33.88 -22.23 -2.49
N GLU A 7 33.05 -22.24 -1.45
CA GLU A 7 31.68 -22.76 -1.55
C GLU A 7 30.85 -21.80 -2.41
N GLN A 8 30.48 -22.25 -3.61
CA GLN A 8 29.66 -21.49 -4.54
C GLN A 8 28.24 -21.34 -3.96
N VAL A 9 28.01 -20.21 -3.31
CA VAL A 9 26.69 -19.79 -2.87
C VAL A 9 25.80 -19.63 -4.11
N SER A 10 24.73 -20.42 -4.21
CA SER A 10 23.81 -20.34 -5.35
C SER A 10 23.24 -18.93 -5.50
N ALA A 11 22.97 -18.50 -6.74
CA ALA A 11 22.38 -17.18 -7.01
C ALA A 11 21.10 -16.92 -6.18
N ALA A 12 20.32 -17.96 -5.92
CA ALA A 12 19.13 -17.92 -5.06
C ALA A 12 19.44 -17.61 -3.58
N THR A 13 20.63 -17.97 -3.10
CA THR A 13 21.08 -17.70 -1.73
C THR A 13 21.71 -16.31 -1.60
N VAL A 14 22.39 -15.83 -2.65
CA VAL A 14 22.81 -14.42 -2.76
C VAL A 14 21.58 -13.48 -2.84
N GLU A 15 20.54 -13.86 -3.59
CA GLU A 15 19.25 -13.15 -3.64
C GLU A 15 18.56 -13.07 -2.28
N ARG A 16 18.66 -14.13 -1.46
CA ARG A 16 18.15 -14.13 -0.08
C ARG A 16 19.01 -13.28 0.86
N ALA A 17 20.34 -13.24 0.69
CA ALA A 17 21.24 -12.44 1.53
C ALA A 17 21.06 -10.93 1.28
N MET A 18 20.78 -10.52 0.03
CA MET A 18 20.47 -9.12 -0.30
C MET A 18 19.12 -8.64 0.25
N CYS A 19 18.30 -9.54 0.81
CA CYS A 19 17.03 -9.21 1.45
C CYS A 19 17.17 -8.62 2.87
N VAL A 20 18.37 -8.36 3.41
CA VAL A 20 18.53 -7.88 4.80
C VAL A 20 18.84 -6.38 4.92
N ALA A 21 19.71 -5.76 4.12
CA ALA A 21 20.09 -4.35 4.38
C ALA A 21 19.70 -3.41 3.24
N GLU A 22 18.92 -2.37 3.56
CA GLU A 22 19.00 -1.02 2.99
C GLU A 22 17.82 -0.24 3.58
N LEU A 23 18.05 0.56 4.61
CA LEU A 23 17.11 1.60 5.01
C LEU A 23 17.10 2.64 3.89
N THR A 24 15.93 2.90 3.31
CA THR A 24 15.76 3.94 2.29
C THR A 24 14.59 4.81 2.69
N ALA A 25 14.82 6.12 2.77
CA ALA A 25 13.80 7.12 3.06
C ALA A 25 12.71 7.05 1.99
N ILE A 26 11.49 6.73 2.41
CA ILE A 26 10.33 6.69 1.55
C ILE A 26 9.82 8.13 1.46
N LEU A 27 10.16 8.83 0.37
CA LEU A 27 9.62 10.16 0.10
C LEU A 27 8.10 10.03 -0.14
N LEU A 28 7.30 10.46 0.84
CA LEU A 28 5.87 10.63 0.66
C LEU A 28 5.63 11.91 -0.15
N GLY A 29 5.00 11.78 -1.32
CA GLY A 29 4.55 12.93 -2.10
C GLY A 29 3.53 13.79 -1.36
N GLY A 30 3.21 14.96 -1.92
CA GLY A 30 2.18 15.86 -1.36
C GLY A 30 0.81 15.20 -1.21
N ASP A 31 0.54 14.16 -2.00
CA ASP A 31 -0.68 13.35 -2.01
C ASP A 31 -0.61 12.12 -1.10
N ASN A 32 0.30 12.07 -0.12
CA ASN A 32 0.38 11.00 0.89
C ASN A 32 0.71 9.61 0.32
N VAL A 33 1.12 9.52 -0.95
CA VAL A 33 1.60 8.27 -1.53
C VAL A 33 3.13 8.30 -1.62
N PRO A 34 3.81 7.23 -1.19
CA PRO A 34 5.22 7.06 -1.50
C PRO A 34 5.51 7.18 -2.99
N PHE A 35 6.42 8.09 -3.34
CA PHE A 35 6.94 8.18 -4.69
C PHE A 35 8.07 7.17 -4.85
N GLU A 36 7.84 6.16 -5.68
CA GLU A 36 8.84 5.17 -6.08
C GLU A 36 8.70 4.92 -7.57
N SER A 37 9.84 4.68 -8.23
CA SER A 37 9.91 4.47 -9.67
C SER A 37 9.04 3.29 -10.13
N SER A 38 8.41 3.45 -11.30
CA SER A 38 7.66 2.38 -11.96
C SER A 38 8.63 1.35 -12.54
N ILE A 39 8.35 0.06 -12.35
CA ILE A 39 9.15 -1.02 -12.94
C ILE A 39 8.31 -1.86 -13.90
N SER A 40 8.96 -2.46 -14.91
CA SER A 40 8.33 -3.37 -15.89
C SER A 40 8.20 -4.82 -15.38
N MET A 41 8.65 -5.11 -14.16
CA MET A 41 8.45 -6.42 -13.52
C MET A 41 7.03 -6.55 -13.00
N ARG A 42 6.50 -7.78 -13.04
CA ARG A 42 5.14 -8.08 -12.53
C ARG A 42 5.03 -7.93 -11.02
N LEU A 43 6.05 -8.31 -10.25
CA LEU A 43 6.00 -8.30 -8.80
C LEU A 43 6.53 -6.98 -8.22
N PHE A 44 5.93 -6.52 -7.13
CA PHE A 44 6.44 -5.40 -6.36
C PHE A 44 7.81 -5.75 -5.75
N ASN A 45 8.81 -4.92 -6.00
CA ASN A 45 10.14 -5.11 -5.42
C ASN A 45 10.14 -4.79 -3.91
N ARG A 46 11.26 -5.07 -3.22
CA ARG A 46 11.39 -4.86 -1.77
C ARG A 46 11.12 -3.41 -1.33
N ARG A 47 11.59 -2.43 -2.10
CA ARG A 47 11.40 -0.99 -1.81
C ARG A 47 9.92 -0.61 -1.93
N GLN A 48 9.28 -1.02 -3.02
CA GLN A 48 7.85 -0.80 -3.24
C GLN A 48 7.00 -1.49 -2.17
N ARG A 49 7.35 -2.71 -1.75
CA ARG A 49 6.65 -3.40 -0.65
C ARG A 49 6.77 -2.68 0.69
N ARG A 50 7.94 -2.11 1.00
CA ARG A 50 8.13 -1.28 2.21
C ARG A 50 7.34 0.01 2.14
N ALA A 51 7.26 0.63 0.97
CA ALA A 51 6.43 1.80 0.74
C ALA A 51 4.95 1.50 0.96
N LEU A 52 4.45 0.39 0.41
CA LEU A 52 3.10 -0.09 0.68
C LEU A 52 2.88 -0.38 2.17
N ALA A 53 3.83 -1.02 2.85
CA ALA A 53 3.74 -1.27 4.29
C ALA A 53 3.63 0.02 5.11
N ALA A 54 4.45 1.02 4.80
CA ALA A 54 4.45 2.31 5.48
C ALA A 54 3.15 3.10 5.21
N ARG A 55 2.62 3.01 3.98
CA ARG A 55 1.38 3.69 3.59
C ARG A 55 0.14 2.99 4.15
N ASP A 56 0.04 1.68 4.05
CA ASP A 56 -1.19 0.93 4.34
C ASP A 56 -1.26 0.47 5.80
N GLY A 57 -0.12 0.10 6.39
CA GLY A 57 -0.04 -0.36 7.79
C GLY A 57 -0.64 -1.73 8.08
N GLY A 58 -1.15 -2.44 7.08
CA GLY A 58 -1.76 -3.76 7.22
C GLY A 58 -2.65 -4.08 6.03
N CYS A 59 -3.51 -5.09 6.15
CA CYS A 59 -4.53 -5.35 5.12
C CYS A 59 -5.48 -4.14 5.05
N MET A 60 -5.68 -3.53 3.89
CA MET A 60 -6.52 -2.33 3.75
C MET A 60 -8.02 -2.59 3.77
N PHE A 61 -8.47 -3.85 3.69
CA PHE A 61 -9.89 -4.19 3.69
C PHE A 61 -10.58 -3.65 4.98
N PRO A 62 -11.78 -3.04 4.89
CA PRO A 62 -12.47 -2.47 6.04
C PRO A 62 -12.70 -3.51 7.15
N GLY A 63 -12.46 -3.13 8.41
CA GLY A 63 -12.64 -4.01 9.57
C GLY A 63 -11.58 -5.10 9.78
N CYS A 64 -10.67 -5.33 8.82
CA CYS A 64 -9.57 -6.28 9.00
C CYS A 64 -8.48 -5.71 9.93
N ASP A 65 -7.78 -6.52 10.72
CA ASP A 65 -6.69 -6.07 11.59
C ASP A 65 -5.34 -6.74 11.26
N ARG A 66 -5.33 -7.60 10.22
CA ARG A 66 -4.15 -8.39 9.86
C ARG A 66 -2.93 -7.50 9.58
N PRO A 67 -1.78 -7.81 10.20
CA PRO A 67 -0.57 -6.99 10.10
C PRO A 67 0.07 -7.12 8.72
N VAL A 68 0.98 -6.20 8.39
CA VAL A 68 1.73 -6.18 7.12
C VAL A 68 2.38 -7.53 6.80
N SER A 69 2.93 -8.23 7.79
CA SER A 69 3.58 -9.54 7.62
C SER A 69 2.64 -10.61 7.05
N TRP A 70 1.33 -10.41 7.15
CA TRP A 70 0.29 -11.34 6.67
C TRP A 70 -0.37 -10.85 5.38
N THR A 71 0.26 -9.90 4.68
CA THR A 71 -0.29 -9.27 3.46
C THR A 71 0.54 -9.53 2.22
N GLU A 72 -0.18 -9.55 1.11
CA GLU A 72 0.31 -9.58 -0.25
C GLU A 72 0.00 -8.23 -0.90
N ALA A 73 0.88 -7.79 -1.79
CA ALA A 73 0.66 -6.59 -2.58
C ALA A 73 -0.20 -6.93 -3.80
N HIS A 74 -1.36 -6.29 -3.90
CA HIS A 74 -2.32 -6.45 -4.98
C HIS A 74 -2.26 -5.25 -5.93
N HIS A 75 -2.29 -5.50 -7.24
CA HIS A 75 -2.41 -4.43 -8.24
C HIS A 75 -3.88 -4.04 -8.43
N ILE A 76 -4.24 -2.78 -8.15
CA ILE A 76 -5.63 -2.30 -8.34
C ILE A 76 -5.98 -2.14 -9.83
N VAL A 77 -4.98 -1.86 -10.67
CA VAL A 77 -5.08 -1.95 -12.13
C VAL A 77 -4.38 -3.23 -12.55
N PRO A 78 -5.02 -4.15 -13.29
CA PRO A 78 -4.39 -5.40 -13.70
C PRO A 78 -3.04 -5.14 -14.40
N TRP A 79 -1.96 -5.77 -13.93
CA TRP A 79 -0.62 -5.59 -14.50
C TRP A 79 -0.57 -5.88 -16.01
N LYS A 80 -1.41 -6.82 -16.48
CA LYS A 80 -1.52 -7.13 -17.92
C LYS A 80 -1.91 -5.90 -18.74
N THR A 81 -2.65 -4.97 -18.16
CA THR A 81 -3.10 -3.72 -18.77
C THR A 81 -2.07 -2.61 -18.60
N SER A 82 -1.54 -2.40 -17.39
CA SER A 82 -0.62 -1.28 -17.12
C SER A 82 0.81 -1.54 -17.59
N LYS A 83 1.26 -2.81 -17.60
CA LYS A 83 2.65 -3.26 -17.76
C LYS A 83 3.66 -2.57 -16.82
N LYS A 84 3.15 -1.92 -15.77
CA LYS A 84 3.90 -1.12 -14.81
C LYS A 84 3.50 -1.55 -13.40
N THR A 85 4.49 -1.63 -12.54
CA THR A 85 4.32 -1.84 -11.11
C THR A 85 4.76 -0.57 -10.40
N GLN A 86 3.81 0.11 -9.77
CA GLN A 86 3.98 1.38 -9.07
C GLN A 86 3.31 1.30 -7.70
N VAL A 87 3.86 1.96 -6.69
CA VAL A 87 3.28 1.95 -5.34
C VAL A 87 1.87 2.55 -5.34
N ILE A 88 1.62 3.58 -6.15
CA ILE A 88 0.29 4.20 -6.32
C ILE A 88 -0.76 3.22 -6.86
N ASP A 89 -0.35 2.16 -7.57
CA ASP A 89 -1.23 1.16 -8.16
C ASP A 89 -1.25 -0.15 -7.34
N GLY A 90 -0.54 -0.17 -6.21
CA GLY A 90 -0.49 -1.29 -5.29
C GLY A 90 -1.30 -1.05 -4.03
N ILE A 91 -1.81 -2.11 -3.42
CA ILE A 91 -2.46 -2.07 -2.09
C ILE A 91 -2.20 -3.37 -1.34
N LEU A 92 -2.05 -3.31 -0.01
CA LEU A 92 -1.85 -4.50 0.82
C LEU A 92 -3.18 -5.16 1.19
N LEU A 93 -3.28 -6.46 0.91
CA LEU A 93 -4.41 -7.30 1.30
C LEU A 93 -3.88 -8.60 1.90
N CYS A 94 -4.51 -9.10 2.96
CA CYS A 94 -4.26 -10.47 3.42
C CYS A 94 -4.80 -11.48 2.40
N ARG A 95 -4.30 -12.72 2.44
CA ARG A 95 -4.71 -13.78 1.49
C ARG A 95 -6.22 -13.90 1.29
N HIS A 96 -7.02 -13.90 2.36
CA HIS A 96 -8.49 -13.99 2.25
C HIS A 96 -9.10 -12.84 1.42
N HIS A 97 -8.84 -11.58 1.81
CA HIS A 97 -9.37 -10.41 1.11
C HIS A 97 -8.75 -10.23 -0.29
N HIS A 98 -7.51 -10.69 -0.48
CA HIS A 98 -6.88 -10.72 -1.80
C HIS A 98 -7.68 -11.62 -2.76
N MET A 99 -8.14 -12.78 -2.28
CA MET A 99 -8.99 -13.67 -3.08
C MET A 99 -10.38 -13.08 -3.35
N LEU A 100 -10.98 -12.36 -2.39
CA LEU A 100 -12.27 -11.70 -2.63
C LEU A 100 -12.19 -10.66 -3.76
N VAL A 101 -11.10 -9.87 -3.79
CA VAL A 101 -10.87 -8.90 -4.87
C VAL A 101 -10.55 -9.61 -6.19
N HIS A 102 -9.82 -10.72 -6.16
CA HIS A 102 -9.50 -11.44 -7.39
C HIS A 102 -10.68 -12.18 -8.02
N ASN A 103 -11.54 -12.80 -7.22
CA ASN A 103 -12.48 -13.82 -7.71
C ASN A 103 -13.95 -13.48 -7.46
N ASN A 104 -14.26 -12.49 -6.62
CA ASN A 104 -15.64 -12.28 -6.15
C ASN A 104 -16.21 -10.91 -6.55
N GLY A 105 -15.64 -10.27 -7.58
CA GLY A 105 -16.18 -9.05 -8.18
C GLY A 105 -16.02 -7.77 -7.34
N TRP A 106 -15.29 -7.84 -6.23
CA TRP A 106 -14.84 -6.66 -5.51
C TRP A 106 -13.78 -5.93 -6.32
N VAL A 107 -13.88 -4.61 -6.40
CA VAL A 107 -12.95 -3.77 -7.17
C VAL A 107 -12.35 -2.72 -6.24
N ILE A 108 -11.07 -2.40 -6.43
CA ILE A 108 -10.43 -1.28 -5.74
C ILE A 108 -10.13 -0.20 -6.75
N VAL A 109 -10.58 1.02 -6.48
CA VAL A 109 -10.35 2.19 -7.32
C VAL A 109 -9.56 3.24 -6.57
N ARG A 110 -8.69 3.95 -7.26
CA ARG A 110 -7.97 5.11 -6.73
C ARG A 110 -8.66 6.39 -7.18
N ARG A 111 -8.82 7.36 -6.27
CA ARG A 111 -9.32 8.72 -6.53
C ARG A 111 -8.33 9.71 -5.94
N VAL A 112 -7.56 10.40 -6.78
CA VAL A 112 -6.50 11.31 -6.34
C VAL A 112 -5.55 10.59 -5.37
N ALA A 113 -5.62 10.87 -4.07
CA ALA A 113 -4.75 10.30 -3.02
C ALA A 113 -5.35 9.09 -2.28
N GLU A 114 -6.62 8.76 -2.55
CA GLU A 114 -7.41 7.85 -1.75
C GLU A 114 -7.77 6.59 -2.53
N TYR A 115 -8.04 5.51 -1.79
CA TYR A 115 -8.43 4.21 -2.33
C TYR A 115 -9.82 3.86 -1.82
N TYR A 116 -10.64 3.32 -2.69
CA TYR A 116 -12.02 2.96 -2.40
C TYR A 116 -12.25 1.51 -2.80
N LEU A 117 -12.96 0.78 -1.96
CA LEU A 117 -13.45 -0.56 -2.24
C LEU A 117 -14.86 -0.44 -2.79
N VAL A 118 -15.07 -1.04 -3.95
CA VAL A 118 -16.36 -1.08 -4.63
C VAL A 118 -16.88 -2.51 -4.57
N PRO A 119 -18.00 -2.75 -3.87
CA PRO A 119 -18.60 -4.08 -3.80
C PRO A 119 -19.15 -4.54 -5.17
N PRO A 120 -19.32 -5.86 -5.38
CA PRO A 120 -20.07 -6.39 -6.50
C PRO A 120 -21.56 -6.01 -6.37
N ALA A 121 -22.26 -5.90 -7.50
CA ALA A 121 -23.68 -5.55 -7.55
C ALA A 121 -24.60 -6.54 -6.79
N SER A 122 -24.12 -7.77 -6.53
CA SER A 122 -24.82 -8.75 -5.72
C SER A 122 -24.79 -8.45 -4.21
N ILE A 123 -23.84 -7.65 -3.75
CA ILE A 123 -23.72 -7.22 -2.34
C ILE A 123 -24.31 -5.84 -2.14
N ASP A 124 -24.03 -4.92 -3.08
CA ASP A 124 -24.62 -3.59 -3.10
C ASP A 124 -24.95 -3.22 -4.56
N PRO A 125 -26.24 -3.18 -4.92
CA PRO A 125 -26.68 -2.83 -6.28
C PRO A 125 -26.24 -1.45 -6.74
N GLU A 126 -26.13 -0.49 -5.81
CA GLU A 126 -25.69 0.88 -6.10
C GLU A 126 -24.17 1.00 -6.19
N ARG A 127 -23.44 -0.04 -5.74
CA ARG A 127 -21.99 -0.13 -5.74
C ARG A 127 -21.34 1.06 -5.03
N ASN A 128 -21.85 1.41 -3.86
CA ASN A 128 -21.36 2.53 -3.08
C ASN A 128 -19.87 2.35 -2.73
N GLU A 129 -19.09 3.40 -2.95
CA GLU A 129 -17.65 3.37 -2.72
C GLU A 129 -17.33 3.45 -1.22
N ILE A 130 -16.57 2.48 -0.70
CA ILE A 130 -16.15 2.43 0.69
C ILE A 130 -14.70 2.90 0.80
N LEU A 131 -14.45 4.00 1.50
CA LEU A 131 -13.09 4.50 1.71
C LEU A 131 -12.22 3.45 2.43
N LEU A 132 -11.04 3.17 1.87
CA LEU A 132 -10.03 2.31 2.46
C LEU A 132 -9.06 3.14 3.30
N GLU A 133 -9.30 3.17 4.62
CA GLU A 133 -8.45 3.93 5.54
C GLU A 133 -7.12 3.24 5.82
N SER A 134 -6.05 4.02 5.78
CA SER A 134 -4.72 3.57 6.19
C SER A 134 -4.68 3.21 7.68
N LYS A 135 -4.07 2.05 7.98
CA LYS A 135 -3.84 1.55 9.34
C LYS A 135 -2.47 2.00 9.88
N SER A 136 -1.67 2.64 9.03
CA SER A 136 -0.37 3.17 9.40
C SER A 136 -0.52 4.26 10.47
N ALA A 137 0.20 4.10 11.59
CA ALA A 137 0.22 5.10 12.65
C ALA A 137 0.69 6.47 12.12
N LEU A 138 1.68 6.47 11.22
CA LEU A 138 2.21 7.67 10.56
C LEU A 138 1.12 8.41 9.77
N MET A 139 0.38 7.69 8.92
CA MET A 139 -0.65 8.28 8.08
C MET A 139 -1.82 8.82 8.91
N ARG A 140 -2.24 8.10 9.96
CA ARG A 140 -3.28 8.56 10.88
C ARG A 140 -2.86 9.79 11.67
N ALA A 141 -1.61 9.85 12.13
CA ALA A 141 -1.07 11.03 12.80
C ALA A 141 -1.04 12.25 11.87
N ARG A 142 -0.65 12.06 10.61
CA ARG A 142 -0.63 13.13 9.61
C ARG A 142 -2.04 13.62 9.22
N LYS A 143 -3.01 12.73 9.03
CA LYS A 143 -4.43 13.10 8.78
C LYS A 143 -4.98 13.96 9.93
N ARG A 144 -4.63 13.62 11.18
CA ARG A 144 -4.98 14.44 12.36
C ARG A 144 -4.30 15.80 12.37
N ALA A 145 -3.04 15.89 11.97
CA ALA A 145 -2.29 17.15 11.92
C ALA A 145 -2.72 18.08 10.76
N GLY A 146 -3.26 17.51 9.67
CA GLY A 146 -3.75 18.27 8.51
C GLY A 146 -5.26 18.59 8.52
N ALA A 147 -6.03 18.04 9.46
CA ALA A 147 -7.43 18.43 9.63
C ALA A 147 -7.50 19.85 10.20
N PRO A 148 -8.33 20.76 9.63
CA PRO A 148 -8.49 22.10 10.20
C PRO A 148 -8.95 21.98 11.66
N SER A 149 -8.22 22.60 12.58
CA SER A 149 -8.57 22.54 13.99
C SER A 149 -9.88 23.31 14.22
N GLU A 150 -10.89 22.65 14.77
CA GLU A 150 -12.13 23.29 15.28
C GLU A 150 -11.85 24.11 16.55
N ARG A 151 -10.94 25.08 16.47
CA ARG A 151 -10.67 26.04 17.55
C ARG A 151 -10.85 27.46 17.04
N GLY A 152 -12.02 28.02 17.37
CA GLY A 152 -12.23 29.45 17.53
C GLY A 152 -12.75 30.20 16.31
N ALA A 153 -14.04 30.07 16.01
CA ALA A 153 -14.77 31.17 15.38
C ALA A 153 -14.82 32.34 16.38
N ALA A 154 -13.81 33.20 16.37
CA ALA A 154 -13.88 34.49 17.03
C ALA A 154 -14.85 35.35 16.21
N THR A 155 -16.07 35.52 16.71
CA THR A 155 -17.02 36.51 16.24
C THR A 155 -16.40 37.89 16.40
N ILE A 156 -16.10 38.54 15.27
CA ILE A 156 -15.74 39.96 15.22
C ILE A 156 -17.04 40.74 15.47
N PRO A 157 -17.13 41.60 16.51
CA PRO A 157 -18.33 42.43 16.70
C PRO A 157 -18.42 43.50 15.60
N PRO A 158 -19.62 43.87 15.14
CA PRO A 158 -19.79 44.95 14.19
C PRO A 158 -19.47 46.29 14.86
N GLY A 159 -18.66 47.11 14.18
CA GLY A 159 -18.45 48.52 14.47
C GLY A 159 -19.49 49.41 13.80
#